data_AF-A0A945W2X9-F1
#
_entry.id   AF-A0A945W2X9-F1
#
_cell.length_a   1.000
_cell.length_b   1.000
_cell.length_c   1.000
_cell.angle_alpha   90.00
_cell.angle_beta   90.00
_cell.angle_gamma   90.00
#
_symmetry.space_group_name_H-M   'P 1'
#
loop_
_entity.id
_entity.type
_entity.pdbx_description
1 polymer ?
#
loop_
_entity_poly.entity_id
_entity_poly.type
_entity_poly.pdbx_seq_one_letter_code
_entity_poly.pdbx_strand_id
1 'polypeptide(L)'
;MYKVLITLCIFSIVSSFQYNNIAECSDNQAPSAHTDSPDEMMGEVPQEEKSELALMMQDIDESYKAVEAMSGYYKYKKKQWKIILKAGENIAEVTKEVRLRFARPDDLRYEKQNELMQVEAEKMVEIAKNKGAEGALEEQQWQVRRLRQTCAICHKHLKIHIYPNLY
;
A
#
# COMPACT_ATOMS: atom_id res chain seq x y z
N MET A 1 -3.19 39.95 32.04
CA MET A 1 -2.69 40.33 30.70
C MET A 1 -1.81 39.22 30.11
N TYR A 2 -2.34 38.00 29.93
CA TYR A 2 -1.61 36.87 29.34
C TYR A 2 -2.34 36.26 28.13
N LYS A 3 -3.65 36.55 28.00
CA LYS A 3 -4.48 36.07 26.89
C LYS A 3 -4.29 36.84 25.58
N VAL A 4 -3.70 38.06 25.62
CA VAL A 4 -3.44 38.89 24.42
C VAL A 4 -2.11 38.50 23.75
N LEU A 5 -1.14 37.98 24.51
CA LEU A 5 0.18 37.59 24.00
C LEU A 5 0.14 36.27 23.19
N ILE A 6 -0.75 35.34 23.55
CA ILE A 6 -0.85 34.04 22.87
C ILE A 6 -1.49 34.19 21.47
N THR A 7 -2.40 35.15 21.30
CA THR A 7 -3.09 35.37 20.02
C THR A 7 -2.16 35.96 18.94
N LEU A 8 -1.16 36.76 19.34
CA LEU A 8 -0.18 37.33 18.40
C LEU A 8 0.83 36.30 17.87
N CYS A 9 1.17 35.26 18.65
CA CYS A 9 2.08 34.21 18.18
C CYS A 9 1.47 33.31 17.09
N ILE A 10 0.15 33.15 17.05
CA ILE A 10 -0.52 32.29 16.05
C ILE A 10 -0.60 32.98 14.68
N PHE A 11 -0.76 34.31 14.65
CA PHE A 11 -0.83 35.07 13.39
C PHE A 11 0.53 35.24 12.68
N SER A 12 1.64 35.18 13.41
CA SER A 12 2.99 35.25 12.80
C SER A 12 3.41 33.97 12.07
N ILE A 13 2.83 32.81 12.41
CA ILE A 13 3.20 31.53 11.77
C ILE A 13 2.47 31.35 10.43
N VAL A 14 1.24 31.87 10.29
CA VAL A 14 0.45 31.74 9.06
C VAL A 14 0.94 32.69 7.96
N SER A 15 1.60 33.80 8.33
CA SER A 15 2.13 34.79 7.37
C SER A 15 3.43 34.36 6.68
N SER A 16 4.15 33.38 7.23
CA SER A 16 5.45 32.92 6.70
C SER A 16 5.33 31.75 5.73
N PHE A 17 4.15 31.14 5.58
CA PHE A 17 3.95 29.96 4.70
C PHE A 17 3.38 30.31 3.32
N GLN A 18 3.05 31.57 3.04
CA GLN A 18 2.46 32.00 1.77
C GLN A 18 3.37 32.91 0.92
N TYR A 19 4.66 33.05 1.26
CA TYR A 19 5.60 33.94 0.56
C TYR A 19 6.67 33.24 -0.29
N ASN A 20 6.45 31.98 -0.71
CA ASN A 20 7.37 31.27 -1.63
C ASN A 20 6.67 30.73 -2.89
N ASN A 21 5.67 31.42 -3.39
CA ASN A 21 5.19 31.23 -4.75
C ASN A 21 4.95 32.60 -5.37
N ILE A 22 5.87 33.05 -6.23
CA ILE A 22 5.65 33.74 -7.52
C ILE A 22 6.99 34.34 -8.00
N ALA A 23 7.25 34.13 -9.30
CA ALA A 23 8.32 34.67 -10.15
C ALA A 23 9.71 34.02 -9.96
N GLU A 24 10.43 33.58 -10.99
CA GLU A 24 10.57 34.17 -12.32
C GLU A 24 10.59 33.13 -13.45
N CYS A 25 9.81 33.44 -14.49
CA CYS A 25 10.07 33.01 -15.86
C CYS A 25 11.17 33.93 -16.41
N SER A 26 12.32 33.38 -16.80
CA SER A 26 13.17 34.05 -17.79
C SER A 26 13.84 33.00 -18.67
N ASP A 27 13.41 32.95 -19.92
CA ASP A 27 14.15 32.35 -21.01
C ASP A 27 15.50 33.04 -21.15
N ASN A 28 16.58 32.27 -21.12
CA ASN A 28 17.83 32.61 -21.79
C ASN A 28 18.54 31.32 -22.20
N GLN A 29 18.52 31.06 -23.50
CA GLN A 29 19.19 29.95 -24.16
C GLN A 29 20.64 30.33 -24.49
N ALA A 30 21.59 29.45 -24.17
CA ALA A 30 22.71 29.10 -25.06
C ALA A 30 23.44 27.82 -24.58
N PRO A 31 23.96 26.98 -25.49
CA PRO A 31 24.29 25.58 -25.24
C PRO A 31 25.77 25.40 -24.85
N SER A 32 26.06 24.44 -23.97
CA SER A 32 27.46 24.00 -23.80
C SER A 32 27.57 22.65 -23.11
N ALA A 33 28.19 21.73 -23.85
CA ALA A 33 29.02 20.62 -23.39
C ALA A 33 28.33 19.48 -22.61
N HIS A 34 28.13 18.39 -23.35
CA HIS A 34 28.28 17.04 -22.85
C HIS A 34 29.47 16.94 -21.89
N THR A 35 29.20 16.54 -20.65
CA THR A 35 30.19 15.88 -19.80
C THR A 35 29.49 14.69 -19.16
N ASP A 36 30.04 13.52 -19.48
CA ASP A 36 29.60 12.20 -19.08
C ASP A 36 29.37 12.10 -17.56
N SER A 37 28.16 11.72 -17.17
CA SER A 37 27.90 11.24 -15.81
C SER A 37 27.98 9.71 -15.85
N PRO A 38 28.87 9.07 -15.07
CA PRO A 38 28.94 7.62 -15.01
C PRO A 38 27.72 7.11 -14.25
N ASP A 39 26.80 6.49 -14.98
CA ASP A 39 26.28 5.16 -14.71
C ASP A 39 26.33 4.74 -13.22
N GLU A 40 25.43 5.31 -12.40
CA GLU A 40 25.04 4.66 -11.14
C GLU A 40 24.10 3.51 -11.51
N MET A 41 24.75 2.38 -11.71
CA MET A 41 24.28 1.02 -11.91
C MET A 41 23.11 0.66 -10.97
N MET A 42 21.91 1.12 -11.29
CA MET A 42 20.67 0.43 -10.90
C MET A 42 20.65 -0.87 -11.69
N GLY A 43 21.28 -1.92 -11.13
CA GLY A 43 21.23 -3.26 -11.71
C GLY A 43 19.79 -3.59 -12.07
N GLU A 44 19.50 -3.75 -13.35
CA GLU A 44 18.17 -4.13 -13.80
C GLU A 44 17.81 -5.45 -13.10
N VAL A 45 16.76 -5.41 -12.28
CA VAL A 45 16.16 -6.63 -11.71
C VAL A 45 15.92 -7.60 -12.87
N PRO A 46 16.52 -8.81 -12.84
CA PRO A 46 16.39 -9.79 -13.91
C PRO A 46 14.93 -9.97 -14.33
N GLN A 47 14.69 -10.07 -15.63
CA GLN A 47 13.33 -10.16 -16.19
C GLN A 47 12.53 -11.36 -15.62
N GLU A 48 13.24 -12.44 -15.26
CA GLU A 48 12.67 -13.61 -14.58
C GLU A 48 12.15 -13.27 -13.17
N GLU A 49 12.89 -12.51 -12.36
CA GLU A 49 12.45 -12.07 -11.03
C GLU A 49 11.19 -11.18 -11.10
N LYS A 50 11.09 -10.33 -12.13
CA LYS A 50 9.86 -9.54 -12.37
C LYS A 50 8.67 -10.43 -12.73
N SER A 51 8.90 -11.52 -13.47
CA SER A 51 7.86 -12.48 -13.85
C SER A 51 7.37 -13.28 -12.65
N GLU A 52 8.26 -13.71 -11.77
CA GLU A 52 7.89 -14.49 -10.58
C GLU A 52 7.16 -13.63 -9.54
N LEU A 53 7.65 -12.43 -9.26
CA LEU A 53 6.96 -11.49 -8.37
C LEU A 53 5.56 -11.15 -8.91
N ALA A 54 5.40 -10.97 -10.22
CA ALA A 54 4.10 -10.71 -10.83
C ALA A 54 3.11 -11.87 -10.63
N LEU A 55 3.56 -13.12 -10.76
CA LEU A 55 2.72 -14.29 -10.50
C LEU A 55 2.29 -14.38 -9.03
N MET A 56 3.19 -14.09 -8.09
CA MET A 56 2.85 -14.04 -6.66
C MET A 56 1.84 -12.92 -6.36
N MET A 57 2.01 -11.75 -6.97
CA MET A 57 1.07 -10.64 -6.81
C MET A 57 -0.31 -10.96 -7.41
N GLN A 58 -0.34 -11.71 -8.53
CA GLN A 58 -1.59 -12.21 -9.11
C GLN A 58 -2.30 -13.17 -8.15
N ASP A 59 -1.58 -14.09 -7.52
CA ASP A 59 -2.15 -15.06 -6.57
C ASP A 59 -2.75 -14.37 -5.32
N ILE A 60 -2.05 -13.34 -4.81
CA ILE A 60 -2.58 -12.45 -3.76
C ILE A 60 -3.86 -11.74 -4.23
N ASP A 61 -3.87 -11.17 -5.44
CA ASP A 61 -5.01 -10.45 -6.00
C ASP A 61 -6.24 -11.35 -6.21
N GLU A 62 -6.04 -12.56 -6.72
CA GLU A 62 -7.12 -13.55 -6.89
C GLU A 62 -7.75 -13.94 -5.55
N SER A 63 -6.90 -14.16 -4.54
CA SER A 63 -7.34 -14.45 -3.16
C SER A 63 -8.10 -13.27 -2.54
N TYR A 64 -7.59 -12.06 -2.73
CA TYR A 64 -8.24 -10.83 -2.27
C TYR A 64 -9.60 -10.63 -2.95
N LYS A 65 -9.69 -10.76 -4.28
CA LYS A 65 -10.95 -10.61 -5.03
C LYS A 65 -12.00 -11.63 -4.60
N ALA A 66 -11.59 -12.85 -4.28
CA ALA A 66 -12.49 -13.87 -3.77
C ALA A 66 -13.19 -13.44 -2.46
N VAL A 67 -12.47 -12.77 -1.55
CA VAL A 67 -13.06 -12.26 -0.29
C VAL A 67 -13.76 -10.91 -0.46
N GLU A 68 -13.25 -10.04 -1.32
CA GLU A 68 -13.86 -8.74 -1.64
C GLU A 68 -15.27 -8.90 -2.19
N ALA A 69 -15.48 -9.86 -3.09
CA ALA A 69 -16.78 -10.17 -3.68
C ALA A 69 -17.86 -10.52 -2.64
N MET A 70 -17.47 -10.91 -1.42
CA MET A 70 -18.38 -11.27 -0.34
C MET A 70 -18.50 -10.18 0.74
N SER A 71 -17.72 -9.09 0.65
CA SER A 71 -17.61 -8.08 1.71
C SER A 71 -18.92 -7.35 2.03
N GLY A 72 -19.90 -7.36 1.12
CA GLY A 72 -21.24 -6.79 1.32
C GLY A 72 -22.27 -7.74 1.94
N TYR A 73 -21.91 -8.99 2.25
CA TYR A 73 -22.90 -9.95 2.75
C TYR A 73 -23.25 -9.69 4.22
N TYR A 74 -24.55 -9.74 4.53
CA TYR A 74 -25.05 -9.62 5.91
C TYR A 74 -24.81 -10.88 6.77
N LYS A 75 -24.46 -12.02 6.15
CA LYS A 75 -24.12 -13.27 6.83
C LYS A 75 -23.24 -14.16 5.97
N TYR A 76 -22.21 -14.77 6.56
CA TYR A 76 -21.41 -15.81 5.92
C TYR A 76 -21.92 -17.21 6.27
N LYS A 77 -22.13 -18.06 5.25
CA LYS A 77 -22.37 -19.50 5.46
C LYS A 77 -21.02 -20.22 5.60
N LYS A 78 -21.07 -21.49 5.99
CA LYS A 78 -19.88 -22.36 6.16
C LYS A 78 -18.95 -22.33 4.93
N LYS A 79 -19.50 -22.26 3.72
CA LYS A 79 -18.72 -22.19 2.47
C LYS A 79 -17.94 -20.87 2.37
N GLN A 80 -18.56 -19.73 2.67
CA GLN A 80 -17.88 -18.42 2.63
C GLN A 80 -16.76 -18.34 3.67
N TRP A 81 -17.01 -18.80 4.89
CA TRP A 81 -15.96 -18.86 5.91
C TRP A 81 -14.76 -19.74 5.50
N LYS A 82 -15.01 -20.82 4.75
CA LYS A 82 -13.92 -21.64 4.20
C LYS A 82 -13.14 -20.92 3.11
N ILE A 83 -13.79 -20.10 2.29
CA ILE A 83 -13.12 -19.28 1.26
C ILE A 83 -12.25 -18.23 1.94
N ILE A 84 -12.80 -17.52 2.93
CA ILE A 84 -12.07 -16.52 3.73
C ILE A 84 -10.82 -17.14 4.37
N LEU A 85 -10.98 -18.29 5.04
CA LEU A 85 -9.87 -18.97 5.69
C LEU A 85 -8.73 -19.26 4.69
N LYS A 86 -9.08 -19.88 3.56
CA LYS A 86 -8.10 -20.23 2.52
C LYS A 86 -7.43 -19.02 1.90
N ALA A 87 -8.20 -17.97 1.61
CA ALA A 87 -7.66 -16.73 1.06
C ALA A 87 -6.70 -16.05 2.05
N GLY A 88 -7.03 -16.05 3.34
CA GLY A 88 -6.14 -15.49 4.37
C GLY A 88 -4.86 -16.29 4.52
N GLU A 89 -4.95 -17.62 4.53
CA GLU A 89 -3.78 -18.50 4.57
C GLU A 89 -2.88 -18.24 3.35
N ASN A 90 -3.46 -18.18 2.15
CA ASN A 90 -2.71 -17.94 0.92
C ASN A 90 -2.05 -16.56 0.89
N ILE A 91 -2.80 -15.49 1.18
CA ILE A 91 -2.24 -14.13 1.19
C ILE A 91 -1.11 -14.03 2.22
N ALA A 92 -1.27 -14.59 3.42
CA ALA A 92 -0.23 -14.57 4.44
C ALA A 92 1.03 -15.32 4.00
N GLU A 93 0.87 -16.53 3.43
CA GLU A 93 1.98 -17.36 2.95
C GLU A 93 2.73 -16.71 1.79
N VAL A 94 2.02 -16.31 0.74
CA VAL A 94 2.62 -15.68 -0.45
C VAL A 94 3.25 -14.34 -0.09
N THR A 95 2.62 -13.53 0.76
CA THR A 95 3.22 -12.26 1.20
C THR A 95 4.50 -12.49 2.01
N LYS A 96 4.53 -13.53 2.86
CA LYS A 96 5.75 -13.90 3.58
C LYS A 96 6.88 -14.27 2.63
N GLU A 97 6.60 -15.07 1.60
CA GLU A 97 7.57 -15.39 0.55
C GLU A 97 8.05 -14.15 -0.20
N VAL A 98 7.13 -13.23 -0.53
CA VAL A 98 7.48 -11.95 -1.16
C VAL A 98 8.47 -11.15 -0.29
N ARG A 99 8.22 -11.07 1.02
CA ARG A 99 9.11 -10.37 1.97
C ARG A 99 10.49 -10.98 2.07
N LEU A 100 10.61 -12.30 1.91
CA LEU A 100 11.89 -13.00 2.00
C LEU A 100 12.69 -12.89 0.70
N ARG A 101 12.02 -13.03 -0.44
CA ARG A 101 12.66 -13.17 -1.76
C ARG A 101 12.82 -11.85 -2.51
N PHE A 102 11.91 -10.90 -2.28
CA PHE A 102 11.86 -9.62 -2.99
C PHE A 102 11.92 -8.45 -2.00
N ALA A 103 12.72 -8.60 -0.95
CA ALA A 103 12.98 -7.57 0.04
C ALA A 103 13.62 -6.34 -0.60
N ARG A 104 13.26 -5.16 -0.13
CA ARG A 104 13.82 -3.86 -0.51
C ARG A 104 14.19 -3.11 0.77
N PRO A 105 15.34 -3.42 1.41
CA PRO A 105 15.68 -2.88 2.72
C PRO A 105 15.76 -1.34 2.75
N ASP A 106 16.11 -0.71 1.63
CA ASP A 106 16.17 0.74 1.51
C ASP A 106 14.78 1.38 1.24
N ASP A 107 13.77 0.57 0.94
CA ASP A 107 12.39 1.00 0.75
C ASP A 107 11.52 0.61 1.96
N LEU A 108 11.70 1.36 3.05
CA LEU A 108 10.97 1.15 4.30
C LEU A 108 9.45 1.14 4.14
N ARG A 109 8.93 1.86 3.15
CA ARG A 109 7.49 1.93 2.91
C ARG A 109 6.99 0.66 2.25
N TYR A 110 7.71 0.13 1.26
CA TYR A 110 7.44 -1.19 0.68
C TYR A 110 7.48 -2.29 1.75
N GLU A 111 8.55 -2.34 2.52
CA GLU A 111 8.71 -3.33 3.60
C GLU A 111 7.56 -3.26 4.60
N LYS A 112 7.19 -2.04 5.02
CA LYS A 112 6.10 -1.87 5.96
C LYS A 112 4.76 -2.32 5.41
N GLN A 113 4.46 -2.04 4.14
CA GLN A 113 3.20 -2.46 3.54
C GLN A 113 3.11 -3.97 3.37
N ASN A 114 4.20 -4.65 3.00
CA ASN A 114 4.22 -6.11 2.92
C ASN A 114 4.08 -6.76 4.30
N GLU A 115 4.74 -6.23 5.33
CA GLU A 115 4.55 -6.70 6.69
C GLU A 115 3.09 -6.55 7.13
N LEU A 116 2.49 -5.38 6.91
CA LEU A 116 1.08 -5.15 7.25
C LEU A 116 0.14 -6.05 6.47
N MET A 117 0.39 -6.28 5.17
CA MET A 117 -0.40 -7.20 4.36
C MET A 117 -0.43 -8.60 4.98
N GLN A 118 0.75 -9.12 5.37
CA GLN A 118 0.84 -10.43 6.02
C GLN A 118 0.07 -10.44 7.35
N VAL A 119 0.30 -9.46 8.22
CA VAL A 119 -0.34 -9.39 9.55
C VAL A 119 -1.87 -9.31 9.44
N GLU A 120 -2.41 -8.48 8.55
CA GLU A 120 -3.86 -8.37 8.40
C GLU A 120 -4.46 -9.64 7.77
N ALA A 121 -3.72 -10.35 6.91
CA ALA A 121 -4.13 -11.65 6.38
C ALA A 121 -4.13 -12.74 7.46
N GLU A 122 -3.13 -12.75 8.35
CA GLU A 122 -3.09 -13.67 9.51
C GLU A 122 -4.28 -13.43 10.47
N LYS A 123 -4.65 -12.17 10.72
CA LYS A 123 -5.87 -11.86 11.49
C LYS A 123 -7.13 -12.35 10.77
N MET A 124 -7.17 -12.25 9.45
CA MET A 124 -8.27 -12.79 8.65
C MET A 124 -8.44 -14.31 8.87
N VAL A 125 -7.32 -15.04 8.96
CA VAL A 125 -7.30 -16.48 9.29
C VAL A 125 -7.82 -16.73 10.70
N GLU A 126 -7.37 -15.94 11.68
CA GLU A 126 -7.79 -16.05 13.07
C GLU A 126 -9.31 -15.86 13.22
N ILE A 127 -9.87 -14.81 12.62
CA ILE A 127 -11.31 -14.54 12.65
C ILE A 127 -12.10 -15.68 12.01
N ALA A 128 -11.62 -16.22 10.88
CA ALA A 128 -12.28 -17.33 10.19
C ALA A 128 -12.26 -18.64 11.00
N LYS A 129 -11.19 -18.89 11.77
CA LYS A 129 -11.10 -20.00 12.74
C LYS A 129 -12.09 -19.77 13.90
N ASN A 130 -12.24 -18.53 14.33
CA ASN A 130 -13.12 -18.10 15.43
C ASN A 130 -14.49 -17.58 14.96
N LYS A 131 -14.96 -17.99 13.77
CA LYS A 131 -16.18 -17.47 13.11
C LYS A 131 -17.50 -17.51 13.89
N GLY A 132 -17.54 -18.19 15.04
CA GLY A 132 -18.69 -18.24 15.93
C GLY A 132 -18.71 -17.14 16.99
N ALA A 133 -17.62 -16.36 17.11
CA ALA A 133 -17.54 -15.24 18.03
C ALA A 133 -18.50 -14.11 17.64
N GLU A 134 -18.97 -13.38 18.65
CA GLU A 134 -19.74 -12.16 18.44
C GLU A 134 -18.90 -11.12 17.68
N GLY A 135 -19.48 -10.46 16.68
CA GLY A 135 -18.78 -9.46 15.86
C GLY A 135 -17.84 -10.03 14.79
N ALA A 136 -17.72 -11.36 14.66
CA ALA A 136 -16.76 -11.97 13.72
C ALA A 136 -17.03 -11.58 12.25
N LEU A 137 -18.28 -11.33 11.86
CA LEU A 137 -18.61 -10.92 10.50
C LEU A 137 -18.11 -9.51 10.21
N GLU A 138 -18.39 -8.57 11.11
CA GLU A 138 -18.01 -7.17 11.01
C GLU A 138 -16.49 -7.03 11.04
N GLU A 139 -15.83 -7.78 11.92
CA GLU A 139 -14.38 -7.82 12.01
C GLU A 139 -13.76 -8.38 10.74
N GLN A 140 -14.32 -9.46 10.20
CA GLN A 140 -13.87 -10.02 8.93
C GLN A 140 -14.02 -9.04 7.77
N GLN A 141 -15.16 -8.34 7.68
CA GLN A 141 -15.37 -7.30 6.67
C GLN A 141 -14.42 -6.12 6.86
N TRP A 142 -14.07 -5.79 8.10
CA TRP A 142 -13.05 -4.79 8.41
C TRP A 142 -11.67 -5.23 7.90
N GLN A 143 -11.27 -6.49 8.11
CA GLN A 143 -9.97 -6.97 7.62
C GLN A 143 -9.84 -6.92 6.10
N VAL A 144 -10.91 -7.20 5.35
CA VAL A 144 -10.89 -7.03 3.88
C VAL A 144 -10.57 -5.58 3.50
N ARG A 145 -11.09 -4.58 4.23
CA ARG A 145 -10.78 -3.16 3.99
C ARG A 145 -9.34 -2.80 4.35
N ARG A 146 -8.79 -3.43 5.39
CA ARG A 146 -7.37 -3.26 5.79
C ARG A 146 -6.43 -3.78 4.71
N LEU A 147 -6.69 -4.98 4.17
CA LEU A 147 -5.94 -5.54 3.04
C LEU A 147 -6.01 -4.62 1.80
N ARG A 148 -7.19 -4.10 1.48
CA ARG A 148 -7.32 -3.12 0.38
C ARG A 148 -6.47 -1.87 0.59
N GLN A 149 -6.40 -1.39 1.83
CA GLN A 149 -5.64 -0.19 2.19
C GLN A 149 -4.14 -0.43 2.01
N THR A 150 -3.61 -1.59 2.42
CA THR A 150 -2.19 -1.91 2.24
C THR A 150 -1.84 -2.02 0.75
N CYS A 151 -2.67 -2.68 -0.06
CA CYS A 151 -2.55 -2.68 -1.53
C CYS A 151 -2.48 -1.25 -2.09
N ALA A 152 -3.47 -0.40 -1.76
CA ALA A 152 -3.57 0.94 -2.32
C ALA A 152 -2.37 1.82 -1.94
N ILE A 153 -1.88 1.74 -0.69
CA ILE A 153 -0.72 2.50 -0.23
C ILE A 153 0.55 2.04 -0.94
N CYS A 154 0.72 0.73 -1.12
CA CYS A 154 1.86 0.14 -1.82
C CYS A 154 1.85 0.49 -3.31
N HIS A 155 0.71 0.30 -4.00
CA HIS A 155 0.59 0.64 -5.42
C HIS A 155 0.84 2.12 -5.68
N LYS A 156 0.31 3.02 -4.84
CA LYS A 156 0.60 4.45 -4.95
C LYS A 156 2.09 4.77 -4.75
N HIS A 157 2.75 4.09 -3.82
CA HIS A 157 4.18 4.26 -3.54
C HIS A 157 5.04 3.81 -4.72
N LEU A 158 4.77 2.62 -5.24
CA LEU A 158 5.48 2.00 -6.36
C LEU A 158 5.03 2.53 -7.73
N LYS A 159 4.07 3.48 -7.77
CA LYS A 159 3.44 4.00 -8.99
C LYS A 159 2.87 2.90 -9.89
N ILE A 160 2.34 1.84 -9.28
CA ILE A 160 1.66 0.76 -9.97
C ILE A 160 0.22 1.21 -10.25
N HIS A 161 -0.13 1.28 -11.52
CA HIS A 161 -1.48 1.61 -11.96
C HIS A 161 -2.27 0.33 -12.22
N ILE A 162 -2.99 -0.13 -11.19
CA ILE A 162 -3.94 -1.23 -11.33
C ILE A 162 -5.25 -0.64 -11.83
N TYR A 163 -5.38 -0.61 -13.16
CA TYR A 163 -6.45 -0.09 -14.04
C TYR A 163 -6.36 1.38 -14.53
N PRO A 164 -6.30 1.58 -15.86
CA PRO A 164 -6.80 2.81 -16.52
C PRO A 164 -8.32 2.80 -16.77
N ASN A 165 -9.01 1.65 -16.69
CA ASN A 165 -10.39 1.50 -17.18
C ASN A 165 -11.49 1.70 -16.12
N LEU A 166 -11.31 2.66 -15.21
CA LEU A 166 -12.35 3.05 -14.25
C LEU A 166 -12.92 4.46 -14.48
N TYR A 167 -12.72 5.04 -15.67
CA TYR A 167 -13.48 6.16 -16.23
C TYR A 167 -13.58 6.04 -17.75
#